data_AF-A0A3N7D4I3-F1
#
_entry.id   AF-A0A3N7D4I3-F1
#
_cell.length_a   1.000
_cell.length_b   1.000
_cell.length_c   1.000
_cell.angle_alpha   90.00
_cell.angle_beta   90.00
_cell.angle_gamma   90.00
#
_symmetry.space_group_name_H-M   'P 1'
#
loop_
_entity.id
_entity.type
_entity.pdbx_description
1 polymer ?
#
loop_
_entity_poly.entity_id
_entity_poly.type
_entity_poly.pdbx_seq_one_letter_code
_entity_poly.pdbx_strand_id
1 'polypeptide(L)'
;MQFKKIIAIAAIAVSGMMVISSCSRQVTRVNTDESIDISGNWNNTDSRLVAQEMTQTILGGKWLPNHLEGKQGKKPVVVVGAVNNKSHEHIDAETFVKDVEQSFIQSDRVRLVQGGKKREELRAEKADQQDNSSVSTMKKFGLENGADYILQGSINSIVDSHKRKKVVYYQVNLELTNIQTNEVVWIGDKKIAKYVKN
;
A
#
# COMPACT_ATOMS: atom_id res chain seq x y z
N MET A 1 24.58 -69.61 7.65
CA MET A 1 24.07 -68.77 6.52
C MET A 1 22.71 -68.11 6.80
N GLN A 2 21.87 -68.69 7.67
CA GLN A 2 20.53 -68.16 8.00
C GLN A 2 20.55 -66.89 8.88
N PHE A 3 21.49 -66.78 9.83
CA PHE A 3 21.62 -65.63 10.73
C PHE A 3 21.99 -64.31 10.02
N LYS A 4 22.82 -64.39 8.96
CA LYS A 4 23.18 -63.21 8.14
C LYS A 4 22.00 -62.69 7.30
N LYS A 5 21.07 -63.57 6.91
CA LYS A 5 19.83 -63.19 6.20
C LYS A 5 18.83 -62.50 7.13
N ILE A 6 18.75 -62.92 8.39
CA ILE A 6 17.87 -62.30 9.41
C ILE A 6 18.36 -60.89 9.76
N ILE A 7 19.67 -60.68 9.89
CA ILE A 7 20.25 -59.35 10.13
C ILE A 7 20.03 -58.41 8.92
N ALA A 8 20.13 -58.92 7.69
CA ALA A 8 19.87 -58.14 6.49
C ALA A 8 18.39 -57.73 6.35
N ILE A 9 17.45 -58.61 6.75
CA ILE A 9 16.00 -58.31 6.74
C ILE A 9 15.64 -57.31 7.87
N ALA A 10 16.27 -57.42 9.03
CA ALA A 10 16.11 -56.45 10.12
C ALA A 10 16.66 -55.06 9.76
N ALA A 11 17.78 -54.98 9.02
CA ALA A 11 18.33 -53.71 8.54
C ALA A 11 17.42 -53.01 7.50
N ILE A 12 16.70 -53.77 6.67
CA ILE A 12 15.72 -53.23 5.70
C ILE A 12 14.44 -52.76 6.42
N ALA A 13 14.02 -53.44 7.50
CA ALA A 13 12.86 -53.03 8.29
C ALA A 13 13.12 -51.74 9.11
N VAL A 14 14.35 -51.53 9.59
CA VAL A 14 14.72 -50.29 10.31
C VAL A 14 14.91 -49.10 9.37
N SER A 15 15.26 -49.33 8.10
CA SER A 15 15.41 -48.27 7.10
C SER A 15 14.08 -47.75 6.52
N GLY A 16 12.96 -48.44 6.78
CA GLY A 16 11.61 -48.05 6.34
C GLY A 16 10.90 -47.02 7.23
N MET A 17 11.51 -46.63 8.36
CA MET A 17 10.91 -45.72 9.34
C MET A 17 11.54 -44.32 9.30
N MET A 18 11.92 -43.83 8.12
CA MET A 18 11.98 -42.39 7.90
C MET A 18 10.56 -41.89 7.72
N VAL A 19 9.90 -41.58 8.84
CA VAL A 19 8.65 -40.83 8.84
C VAL A 19 8.96 -39.48 8.22
N ILE A 20 8.65 -39.33 6.94
CA ILE A 20 8.63 -38.04 6.25
C ILE A 20 7.49 -37.27 6.93
N SER A 21 7.79 -36.58 8.02
CA SER A 21 6.87 -35.65 8.64
C SER A 21 6.74 -34.48 7.66
N SER A 22 5.78 -34.59 6.73
CA SER A 22 5.40 -33.44 5.92
C SER A 22 4.81 -32.44 6.89
N CYS A 23 5.51 -31.32 7.13
CA CYS A 23 4.91 -30.20 7.84
C CYS A 23 3.66 -29.78 7.07
N SER A 24 2.48 -30.20 7.53
CA SER A 24 1.22 -29.77 6.95
C SER A 24 1.08 -28.28 7.28
N ARG A 25 1.13 -27.44 6.24
CA ARG A 25 0.88 -26.01 6.40
C ARG A 25 -0.60 -25.82 6.69
N GLN A 26 -0.94 -25.44 7.91
CA GLN A 26 -2.30 -25.04 8.25
C GLN A 26 -2.51 -23.57 7.87
N VAL A 27 -3.53 -23.31 7.04
CA VAL A 27 -3.93 -21.96 6.65
C VAL A 27 -5.33 -21.70 7.18
N THR A 28 -5.46 -20.75 8.10
CA THR A 28 -6.73 -20.30 8.64
C THR A 28 -6.96 -18.85 8.29
N ARG A 29 -8.21 -18.48 8.04
CA ARG A 29 -8.58 -17.07 7.87
C ARG A 29 -8.59 -16.42 9.24
N VAL A 30 -7.93 -15.27 9.34
CA VAL A 30 -7.87 -14.42 10.54
C VAL A 30 -8.53 -13.09 10.24
N ASN A 31 -8.92 -12.36 11.28
CA ASN A 31 -9.49 -11.02 11.13
C ASN A 31 -8.40 -10.06 10.62
N THR A 32 -8.75 -9.18 9.68
CA THR A 32 -7.84 -8.16 9.12
C THR A 32 -7.38 -7.12 10.15
N ASP A 33 -8.14 -6.94 11.23
CA ASP A 33 -7.82 -6.01 12.31
C ASP A 33 -6.84 -6.58 13.34
N GLU A 34 -6.65 -7.90 13.33
CA GLU A 34 -5.72 -8.58 14.21
C GLU A 34 -4.27 -8.20 13.85
N SER A 35 -3.49 -7.81 14.86
CA SER A 35 -2.09 -7.43 14.68
C SER A 35 -1.21 -8.67 14.80
N ILE A 36 -0.79 -9.22 13.65
CA ILE A 36 0.03 -10.43 13.59
C ILE A 36 1.38 -10.09 12.96
N ASP A 37 2.43 -10.11 13.80
CA ASP A 37 3.82 -9.94 13.37
C ASP A 37 4.54 -11.29 13.33
N ILE A 38 4.90 -11.74 12.12
CA ILE A 38 5.59 -13.04 11.93
C ILE A 38 7.08 -12.83 11.70
N SER A 39 7.46 -12.04 10.68
CA SER A 39 8.85 -11.84 10.26
C SER A 39 9.49 -10.56 10.79
N GLY A 40 8.69 -9.63 11.32
CA GLY A 40 9.11 -8.26 11.61
C GLY A 40 9.30 -7.36 10.39
N ASN A 41 8.95 -7.85 9.19
CA ASN A 41 8.88 -7.05 7.97
C ASN A 41 7.58 -6.23 7.91
N TRP A 42 7.44 -5.40 6.88
CA TRP A 42 6.20 -4.67 6.63
C TRP A 42 4.98 -5.61 6.52
N ASN A 43 3.86 -5.27 7.15
CA ASN A 43 2.63 -6.07 7.12
C ASN A 43 1.34 -5.23 7.01
N ASN A 44 0.19 -5.92 7.07
CA ASN A 44 -1.15 -5.32 7.03
C ASN A 44 -1.37 -4.28 8.14
N THR A 45 -0.87 -4.55 9.34
CA THR A 45 -1.00 -3.65 10.50
C THR A 45 -0.29 -2.34 10.22
N ASP A 46 0.93 -2.40 9.70
CA ASP A 46 1.70 -1.19 9.36
C ASP A 46 0.98 -0.36 8.30
N SER A 47 0.52 -1.01 7.21
CA SER A 47 -0.23 -0.35 6.15
C SER A 47 -1.48 0.34 6.68
N ARG A 48 -2.25 -0.34 7.54
CA ARG A 48 -3.46 0.21 8.16
C ARG A 48 -3.14 1.38 9.08
N LEU A 49 -2.09 1.30 9.89
CA LEU A 49 -1.67 2.39 10.77
C LEU A 49 -1.23 3.63 9.99
N VAL A 50 -0.53 3.45 8.86
CA VAL A 50 -0.17 4.54 7.96
C VAL A 50 -1.43 5.14 7.33
N ALA A 51 -2.31 4.32 6.77
CA ALA A 51 -3.56 4.77 6.16
C ALA A 51 -4.42 5.61 7.12
N GLN A 52 -4.60 5.13 8.36
CA GLN A 52 -5.38 5.81 9.39
C GLN A 52 -4.77 7.18 9.74
N GLU A 53 -3.46 7.22 9.98
CA GLU A 53 -2.75 8.46 10.30
C GLU A 53 -2.85 9.47 9.15
N MET A 54 -2.50 9.04 7.92
CA MET A 54 -2.48 9.91 6.74
C MET A 54 -3.86 10.46 6.45
N THR A 55 -4.89 9.62 6.50
CA THR A 55 -6.30 10.00 6.29
C THR A 55 -6.76 11.04 7.31
N GLN A 56 -6.51 10.79 8.60
CA GLN A 56 -6.94 11.69 9.67
C GLN A 56 -6.27 13.05 9.55
N THR A 57 -4.95 13.05 9.33
CA THR A 57 -4.15 14.27 9.31
C THR A 57 -4.35 15.08 8.03
N ILE A 58 -4.54 14.45 6.86
CA ILE A 58 -4.80 15.18 5.62
C ILE A 58 -6.20 15.81 5.61
N LEU A 59 -7.24 15.11 6.05
CA LEU A 59 -8.60 15.65 6.07
C LEU A 59 -8.84 16.66 7.22
N GLY A 60 -8.05 16.55 8.30
CA GLY A 60 -8.01 17.51 9.40
C GLY A 60 -7.08 18.70 9.18
N GLY A 61 -6.28 18.70 8.11
CA GLY A 61 -5.30 19.73 7.82
C GLY A 61 -5.94 21.07 7.42
N LYS A 62 -5.27 22.19 7.77
CA LYS A 62 -5.74 23.55 7.48
C LYS A 62 -5.86 23.86 5.98
N TRP A 63 -5.15 23.13 5.11
CA TRP A 63 -5.22 23.32 3.66
C TRP A 63 -6.66 23.20 3.13
N LEU A 64 -7.46 22.30 3.70
CA LEU A 64 -8.82 22.01 3.25
C LEU A 64 -9.80 23.15 3.56
N PRO A 65 -9.97 23.62 4.82
CA PRO A 65 -10.79 24.79 5.09
C PRO A 65 -10.28 26.03 4.37
N ASN A 66 -8.95 26.26 4.32
CA ASN A 66 -8.37 27.39 3.57
C ASN A 66 -8.75 27.36 2.09
N HIS A 67 -8.72 26.18 1.45
CA HIS A 67 -9.16 26.03 0.06
C HIS A 67 -10.65 26.34 -0.08
N LEU A 68 -11.49 25.74 0.77
CA LEU A 68 -12.94 25.92 0.71
C LEU A 68 -13.31 27.40 0.87
N GLU A 69 -12.72 28.11 1.83
CA GLU A 69 -12.93 29.54 2.03
C GLU A 69 -12.42 30.34 0.83
N GLY A 70 -11.19 30.07 0.36
CA GLY A 70 -10.57 30.77 -0.76
C GLY A 70 -11.22 30.50 -2.13
N LYS A 71 -12.02 29.43 -2.26
CA LYS A 71 -12.66 29.02 -3.52
C LYS A 71 -14.19 28.98 -3.43
N GLN A 72 -14.79 29.73 -2.49
CA GLN A 72 -16.25 29.87 -2.36
C GLN A 72 -16.98 28.52 -2.19
N GLY A 73 -16.41 27.63 -1.38
CA GLY A 73 -16.96 26.31 -1.08
C GLY A 73 -16.75 25.25 -2.16
N LYS A 74 -16.05 25.56 -3.27
CA LYS A 74 -15.69 24.56 -4.27
C LYS A 74 -14.74 23.53 -3.67
N LYS A 75 -15.10 22.25 -3.78
CA LYS A 75 -14.29 21.12 -3.31
C LYS A 75 -12.97 21.07 -4.09
N PRO A 76 -11.81 20.93 -3.41
CA PRO A 76 -10.52 20.77 -4.09
C PRO A 76 -10.51 19.50 -4.93
N VAL A 77 -9.89 19.59 -6.10
CA VAL A 77 -9.60 18.43 -6.94
C VAL A 77 -8.20 17.92 -6.62
N VAL A 78 -8.10 16.68 -6.16
CA VAL A 78 -6.84 16.04 -5.79
C VAL A 78 -6.56 14.89 -6.74
N VAL A 79 -5.30 14.77 -7.16
CA VAL A 79 -4.77 13.56 -7.79
C VAL A 79 -3.75 12.92 -6.86
N VAL A 80 -3.81 11.60 -6.72
CA VAL A 80 -2.73 10.86 -6.04
C VAL A 80 -1.69 10.46 -7.07
N GLY A 81 -0.46 10.93 -6.86
CA GLY A 81 0.71 10.62 -7.66
C GLY A 81 1.48 9.42 -7.11
N ALA A 82 2.71 9.25 -7.60
CA ALA A 82 3.57 8.15 -7.18
C ALA A 82 4.00 8.27 -5.72
N VAL A 83 3.98 7.14 -5.01
CA VAL A 83 4.62 6.97 -3.71
C VAL A 83 5.82 6.04 -3.91
N ASN A 84 7.01 6.61 -3.79
CA ASN A 84 8.25 5.91 -4.11
C ASN A 84 8.70 5.04 -2.95
N ASN A 85 8.83 3.74 -3.17
CA ASN A 85 9.45 2.85 -2.20
C ASN A 85 10.99 2.97 -2.27
N LYS A 86 11.58 3.53 -1.22
CA LYS A 86 13.03 3.65 -0.98
C LYS A 86 13.48 2.77 0.18
N SER A 87 12.63 1.85 0.64
CA SER A 87 12.96 0.90 1.70
C SER A 87 13.82 -0.25 1.17
N HIS A 88 14.35 -1.05 2.09
CA HIS A 88 15.07 -2.28 1.79
C HIS A 88 14.15 -3.47 1.42
N GLU A 89 12.82 -3.27 1.45
CA GLU A 89 11.83 -4.30 1.19
C GLU A 89 10.97 -3.96 -0.03
N HIS A 90 10.35 -4.97 -0.65
CA HIS A 90 9.30 -4.75 -1.65
C HIS A 90 7.98 -4.45 -0.95
N ILE A 91 7.72 -3.17 -0.69
CA ILE A 91 6.48 -2.65 -0.11
C ILE A 91 5.63 -2.06 -1.24
N ASP A 92 4.40 -2.53 -1.33
CA ASP A 92 3.38 -1.93 -2.20
C ASP A 92 2.71 -0.77 -1.48
N ALA A 93 2.87 0.44 -2.00
CA ALA A 93 2.23 1.63 -1.45
C ALA A 93 0.73 1.68 -1.75
N GLU A 94 0.25 0.96 -2.77
CA GLU A 94 -1.16 0.97 -3.16
C GLU A 94 -2.07 0.55 -2.01
N THR A 95 -1.59 -0.31 -1.10
CA THR A 95 -2.38 -0.83 0.02
C THR A 95 -2.88 0.27 0.97
N PHE A 96 -2.06 1.28 1.29
CA PHE A 96 -2.50 2.40 2.13
C PHE A 96 -2.94 3.63 1.32
N VAL A 97 -2.43 3.79 0.09
CA VAL A 97 -2.86 4.88 -0.80
C VAL A 97 -4.35 4.74 -1.12
N LYS A 98 -4.82 3.51 -1.34
CA LYS A 98 -6.25 3.23 -1.59
C LYS A 98 -7.16 3.64 -0.45
N ASP A 99 -6.71 3.46 0.79
CA ASP A 99 -7.47 3.89 1.97
C ASP A 99 -7.56 5.43 2.04
N VAL A 100 -6.48 6.13 1.71
CA VAL A 100 -6.47 7.60 1.63
C VAL A 100 -7.41 8.08 0.51
N GLU A 101 -7.34 7.49 -0.68
CA GLU A 101 -8.26 7.77 -1.79
C GLU A 101 -9.73 7.53 -1.40
N GLN A 102 -10.01 6.42 -0.74
CA GLN A 102 -11.34 6.07 -0.26
C GLN A 102 -11.85 7.11 0.75
N SER A 103 -10.98 7.56 1.66
CA SER A 103 -11.33 8.57 2.65
C SER A 103 -11.72 9.91 2.01
N PHE A 104 -11.06 10.32 0.92
CA PHE A 104 -11.41 11.54 0.19
C PHE A 104 -12.82 11.46 -0.41
N ILE A 105 -13.18 10.29 -0.96
CA ILE A 105 -14.52 10.05 -1.50
C ILE A 105 -15.56 9.99 -0.37
N GLN A 106 -15.29 9.25 0.69
CA GLN A 106 -16.20 9.07 1.82
C GLN A 106 -16.46 10.37 2.58
N SER A 107 -15.46 11.25 2.69
CA SER A 107 -15.63 12.53 3.37
C SER A 107 -16.51 13.50 2.59
N ASP A 108 -16.72 13.26 1.28
CA ASP A 108 -17.40 14.16 0.33
C ASP A 108 -16.90 15.61 0.36
N ARG A 109 -15.64 15.83 0.79
CA ARG A 109 -15.03 17.18 0.88
C ARG A 109 -13.98 17.40 -0.19
N VAL A 110 -13.56 16.35 -0.88
CA VAL A 110 -12.49 16.34 -1.86
C VAL A 110 -12.99 15.62 -3.12
N ARG A 111 -12.62 16.12 -4.30
CA ARG A 111 -12.86 15.44 -5.58
C ARG A 111 -11.58 14.73 -5.99
N LEU A 112 -11.62 13.40 -6.06
CA LEU A 112 -10.48 12.61 -6.52
C LEU A 112 -10.52 12.44 -8.04
N VAL A 113 -9.38 12.61 -8.71
CA VAL A 113 -9.19 12.26 -10.12
C VAL A 113 -8.06 11.25 -10.29
N GLN A 114 -8.16 10.42 -11.32
CA GLN A 114 -7.14 9.41 -11.61
C GLN A 114 -5.83 10.06 -12.12
N GLY A 115 -4.70 9.49 -11.71
CA GLY A 115 -3.35 9.89 -12.08
C GLY A 115 -2.55 8.76 -12.71
N GLY A 116 -1.34 9.08 -13.21
CA GLY A 116 -0.38 8.10 -13.72
C GLY A 116 -0.96 7.12 -14.75
N LYS A 117 -0.61 5.84 -14.61
CA LYS A 117 -1.02 4.76 -15.53
C LYS A 117 -2.53 4.61 -15.66
N LYS A 118 -3.29 4.74 -14.55
CA LYS A 118 -4.76 4.64 -14.58
C LYS A 118 -5.39 5.73 -15.44
N ARG A 119 -4.78 6.92 -15.49
CA ARG A 119 -5.22 8.00 -16.40
C ARG A 119 -4.94 7.66 -17.85
N GLU A 120 -3.80 7.05 -18.15
CA GLU A 120 -3.44 6.61 -19.50
C GLU A 120 -4.41 5.53 -19.99
N GLU A 121 -4.74 4.55 -19.15
CA GLU A 121 -5.76 3.54 -19.42
C GLU A 121 -7.13 4.16 -19.71
N LEU A 122 -7.56 5.15 -18.92
CA LEU A 122 -8.81 5.88 -19.18
C LEU A 122 -8.80 6.70 -20.48
N ARG A 123 -7.63 7.21 -20.89
CA ARG A 123 -7.50 7.92 -22.18
C ARG A 123 -7.53 6.95 -23.35
N ALA A 124 -6.94 5.76 -23.21
CA ALA A 124 -7.04 4.69 -24.19
C ALA A 124 -8.49 4.22 -24.36
N GLU A 125 -9.21 4.01 -23.24
CA GLU A 125 -10.64 3.68 -23.25
C GLU A 125 -11.46 4.77 -23.95
N LYS A 126 -11.21 6.05 -23.66
CA LYS A 126 -11.89 7.15 -24.38
C LYS A 126 -11.57 7.18 -25.87
N ALA A 127 -10.38 6.73 -26.28
CA ALA A 127 -10.01 6.64 -27.69
C ALA A 127 -10.83 5.55 -28.37
N ASP A 128 -10.92 4.36 -27.76
CA ASP A 128 -11.76 3.26 -28.24
C ASP A 128 -13.24 3.67 -28.38
N GLN A 129 -13.75 4.44 -27.41
CA GLN A 129 -15.10 4.99 -27.49
C GLN A 129 -15.32 5.91 -28.69
N GLN A 130 -14.29 6.54 -29.27
CA GLN A 130 -14.48 7.38 -30.46
C GLN A 130 -14.90 6.57 -31.68
N ASP A 131 -14.43 5.33 -31.76
CA ASP A 131 -14.71 4.44 -32.89
C ASP A 131 -15.94 3.58 -32.63
N ASN A 132 -16.18 3.19 -31.38
CA ASN A 132 -17.16 2.14 -31.04
C ASN A 132 -18.42 2.63 -30.31
N SER A 133 -18.40 3.80 -29.66
CA SER A 133 -19.56 4.28 -28.90
C SER A 133 -20.52 5.13 -29.74
N SER A 134 -21.80 5.16 -29.34
CA SER A 134 -22.76 6.05 -29.98
C SER A 134 -22.43 7.52 -29.72
N VAL A 135 -22.72 8.38 -30.71
CA VAL A 135 -22.45 9.83 -30.64
C VAL A 135 -23.10 10.48 -29.41
N SER A 136 -24.25 9.98 -28.94
CA SER A 136 -24.96 10.52 -27.78
C SER A 136 -24.31 10.19 -26.43
N THR A 137 -23.47 9.16 -26.35
CA THR A 137 -22.89 8.69 -25.08
C THR A 137 -21.37 8.91 -25.00
N MET A 138 -20.71 8.96 -26.16
CA MET A 138 -19.27 9.16 -26.33
C MET A 138 -18.74 10.36 -25.54
N LYS A 139 -17.61 10.18 -24.86
CA LYS A 139 -16.94 11.24 -24.09
C LYS A 139 -15.93 11.99 -24.95
N LYS A 140 -15.81 13.31 -24.72
CA LYS A 140 -14.88 14.18 -25.43
C LYS A 140 -13.50 14.17 -24.76
N PHE A 141 -12.46 14.27 -25.59
CA PHE A 141 -11.10 14.57 -25.11
C PHE A 141 -10.98 15.99 -24.60
N GLY A 142 -9.98 16.24 -23.73
CA GLY A 142 -9.67 17.58 -23.21
C GLY A 142 -10.61 18.10 -22.11
N LEU A 143 -11.63 17.35 -21.72
CA LEU A 143 -12.57 17.73 -20.65
C LEU A 143 -12.31 17.02 -19.31
N GLU A 144 -11.08 16.55 -19.09
CA GLU A 144 -10.68 16.01 -17.80
C GLU A 144 -10.65 17.13 -16.75
N ASN A 145 -11.15 16.85 -15.53
CA ASN A 145 -11.03 17.81 -14.44
C ASN A 145 -9.56 17.98 -14.07
N GLY A 146 -9.04 19.21 -14.15
CA GLY A 146 -7.71 19.55 -13.67
C GLY A 146 -7.63 19.38 -12.14
N ALA A 147 -6.56 18.78 -11.66
CA ALA A 147 -6.28 18.71 -10.23
C ALA A 147 -5.73 20.05 -9.73
N ASP A 148 -6.20 20.49 -8.57
CA ASP A 148 -5.65 21.63 -7.83
C ASP A 148 -4.40 21.20 -7.04
N TYR A 149 -4.42 19.98 -6.51
CA TYR A 149 -3.34 19.43 -5.69
C TYR A 149 -2.92 18.04 -6.16
N ILE A 150 -1.64 17.73 -5.94
CA ILE A 150 -1.09 16.39 -6.09
C ILE A 150 -0.60 15.87 -4.74
N LEU A 151 -1.03 14.67 -4.37
CA LEU A 151 -0.53 13.94 -3.20
C LEU A 151 0.56 12.97 -3.64
N GLN A 152 1.78 13.12 -3.13
CA GLN A 152 2.90 12.23 -3.46
C GLN A 152 3.64 11.83 -2.19
N GLY A 153 4.58 10.90 -2.28
CA GLY A 153 5.35 10.55 -1.12
C GLY A 153 6.46 9.54 -1.33
N SER A 154 6.96 9.04 -0.21
CA SER A 154 7.93 7.95 -0.19
C SER A 154 7.83 7.10 1.06
N ILE A 155 8.29 5.87 0.93
CA ILE A 155 8.48 4.91 2.03
C ILE A 155 9.98 4.71 2.19
N ASN A 156 10.50 4.95 3.39
CA ASN A 156 11.91 4.81 3.72
C ASN A 156 12.07 3.80 4.85
N SER A 157 13.25 3.20 4.95
CA SER A 157 13.55 2.29 6.06
C SER A 157 15.00 2.37 6.51
N ILE A 158 15.23 2.11 7.79
CA ILE A 158 16.56 1.98 8.39
C ILE A 158 16.60 0.63 9.12
N VAL A 159 17.63 -0.17 8.85
CA VAL A 159 17.84 -1.46 9.52
C VAL A 159 19.08 -1.36 10.38
N ASP A 160 18.93 -1.64 11.67
CA ASP A 160 20.03 -1.83 12.59
C ASP A 160 20.02 -3.27 13.11
N SER A 161 21.15 -3.95 13.10
CA SER A 161 21.23 -5.33 13.56
C SER A 161 22.55 -5.64 14.23
N HIS A 162 22.47 -6.35 15.36
CA HIS A 162 23.62 -6.85 16.08
C HIS A 162 23.31 -8.18 16.76
N LYS A 163 24.09 -9.22 16.43
CA LYS A 163 23.87 -10.61 16.89
C LYS A 163 22.45 -11.07 16.56
N ARG A 164 21.67 -11.52 17.55
CA ARG A 164 20.29 -11.99 17.39
C ARG A 164 19.24 -10.88 17.60
N LYS A 165 19.64 -9.62 17.50
CA LYS A 165 18.76 -8.46 17.65
C LYS A 165 18.75 -7.67 16.35
N LYS A 166 17.56 -7.30 15.88
CA LYS A 166 17.35 -6.45 14.70
C LYS A 166 16.28 -5.41 15.03
N VAL A 167 16.51 -4.16 14.66
CA VAL A 167 15.50 -3.11 14.64
C VAL A 167 15.27 -2.73 13.19
N VAL A 168 14.01 -2.73 12.76
CA VAL A 168 13.61 -2.19 11.48
C VAL A 168 12.73 -0.99 11.71
N TYR A 169 13.20 0.16 11.25
CA TYR A 169 12.47 1.41 11.29
C TYR A 169 11.93 1.72 9.90
N TYR A 170 10.65 2.04 9.81
CA TYR A 170 9.97 2.50 8.61
C TYR A 170 9.48 3.92 8.81
N GLN A 171 9.52 4.69 7.74
CA GLN A 171 8.96 6.03 7.70
C GLN A 171 8.25 6.24 6.36
N VAL A 172 6.95 6.49 6.43
CA VAL A 172 6.15 6.95 5.29
C VAL A 172 6.01 8.46 5.39
N ASN A 173 6.31 9.16 4.30
CA ASN A 173 6.10 10.60 4.16
C ASN A 173 5.18 10.85 2.97
N LEU A 174 4.10 11.60 3.20
CA LEU A 174 3.22 12.10 2.15
C LEU A 174 3.19 13.62 2.17
N GLU A 175 3.10 14.22 0.99
CA GLU A 175 3.08 15.66 0.77
C GLU A 175 1.95 16.00 -0.20
N LEU A 176 1.14 17.00 0.15
CA LEU A 176 0.11 17.56 -0.71
C LEU A 176 0.60 18.90 -1.25
N THR A 177 0.80 18.97 -2.55
CA THR A 177 1.38 20.14 -3.23
C THR A 177 0.35 20.78 -4.13
N ASN A 178 0.20 22.11 -4.07
CA ASN A 178 -0.58 22.88 -5.03
C ASN A 178 0.13 22.85 -6.39
N ILE A 179 -0.53 22.32 -7.42
CA ILE A 179 0.07 22.11 -8.74
C ILE A 179 0.38 23.44 -9.43
N GLN A 180 -0.41 24.48 -9.19
CA GLN A 180 -0.24 25.79 -9.83
C GLN A 180 0.96 26.55 -9.23
N THR A 181 1.10 26.51 -7.89
CA THR A 181 2.08 27.35 -7.17
C THR A 181 3.32 26.60 -6.71
N ASN A 182 3.33 25.27 -6.81
CA ASN A 182 4.33 24.38 -6.22
C ASN A 182 4.47 24.50 -4.69
N GLU A 183 3.46 25.05 -4.03
CA GLU A 183 3.43 25.18 -2.58
C GLU A 183 3.02 23.87 -1.93
N VAL A 184 3.85 23.36 -1.01
CA VAL A 184 3.46 22.24 -0.14
C VAL A 184 2.51 22.77 0.92
N VAL A 185 1.23 22.44 0.80
CA VAL A 185 0.17 22.94 1.70
C VAL A 185 -0.10 22.00 2.88
N TRP A 186 0.39 20.77 2.79
CA TRP A 186 0.32 19.78 3.86
C TRP A 186 1.42 18.74 3.71
N ILE A 187 1.95 18.30 4.85
CA ILE A 187 2.90 17.20 4.96
C ILE A 187 2.48 16.32 6.14
N GLY A 188 2.53 15.01 5.93
CA GLY A 188 2.24 14.01 6.96
C GLY A 188 3.30 12.93 6.97
N ASP A 189 3.59 12.41 8.16
CA ASP A 189 4.47 11.27 8.33
C ASP A 189 3.93 10.24 9.32
N LYS A 190 4.29 8.98 9.09
CA LYS A 190 4.07 7.90 10.06
C LYS A 190 5.35 7.08 10.16
N LYS A 191 5.76 6.87 11.40
CA LYS A 191 6.98 6.14 11.77
C LYS A 191 6.60 4.87 12.50
N ILE A 192 7.25 3.77 12.15
CA ILE A 192 7.01 2.45 12.73
C ILE A 192 8.37 1.83 13.03
N ALA A 193 8.56 1.30 14.24
CA ALA A 193 9.79 0.61 14.62
C ALA A 193 9.46 -0.79 15.12
N LYS A 194 10.10 -1.81 14.54
CA LYS A 194 9.93 -3.21 14.90
C LYS A 194 11.22 -3.78 15.45
N TYR A 195 11.16 -4.28 16.68
CA TYR A 195 12.28 -4.99 17.30
C TYR A 195 12.08 -6.50 17.13
N VAL A 196 13.06 -7.16 16.51
CA VAL A 196 13.06 -8.59 16.23
C VAL A 196 14.20 -9.24 17.02
N LYS A 197 13.88 -10.34 17.72
CA LYS A 197 14.86 -11.14 18.45
C LYS A 197 14.73 -12.61 18.05
N ASN A 198 15.86 -13.18 17.60
CA ASN A 198 16.00 -14.61 17.30
C ASN A 198 16.57 -15.41 18.47
#